data_AF-A0A847U0W9-F1
#
_entry.id   AF-A0A847U0W9-F1
#
_cell.length_a   1.000
_cell.length_b   1.000
_cell.length_c   1.000
_cell.angle_alpha   90.00
_cell.angle_beta   90.00
_cell.angle_gamma   90.00
#
_symmetry.space_group_name_H-M   'P 1'
#
loop_
_entity.id
_entity.type
_entity.pdbx_description
1 polymer ?
#
loop_
_entity_poly.entity_id
_entity_poly.type
_entity_poly.pdbx_seq_one_letter_code
_entity_poly.pdbx_strand_id
1 'polypeptide(L)'
;MQHVKIPQDRIGALIGEGGETMREIEDRAEVRLDIDSESGSVEVESVGDPITGLKGPDIVKAIGRGFNPEDALALLDDEMMMFDVVDIDAASRNQNDFTRQKGRLIGEGGRTRELMEELTGASVVIYGSTLGIIGGPEQVDAVREAAEMLLEGAPHGSVYSFLERKHNEMKQKGLNYHQFHG
;
A
#
# COMPACT_ATOMS: atom_id res chain seq x y z
N MET A 1 6.00 21.70 -0.16
CA MET A 1 4.60 21.54 -0.55
C MET A 1 4.53 20.52 -1.68
N GLN A 2 3.72 19.49 -1.50
CA GLN A 2 3.45 18.47 -2.53
C GLN A 2 1.94 18.40 -2.77
N HIS A 3 1.54 18.08 -4.00
CA HIS A 3 0.14 17.93 -4.36
C HIS A 3 -0.16 16.46 -4.66
N VAL A 4 -1.19 15.93 -4.00
CA VAL A 4 -1.70 14.57 -4.19
C VAL A 4 -3.13 14.66 -4.66
N LYS A 5 -3.49 13.87 -5.68
CA LYS A 5 -4.89 13.75 -6.12
C LYS A 5 -5.46 12.41 -5.67
N ILE A 6 -6.60 12.45 -4.99
CA ILE A 6 -7.32 11.27 -4.55
C ILE A 6 -8.71 11.16 -5.21
N PRO A 7 -9.27 9.95 -5.34
CA PRO A 7 -10.64 9.74 -5.81
C PRO A 7 -11.67 10.41 -4.90
N GLN A 8 -12.77 10.91 -5.47
CA GLN A 8 -13.81 11.63 -4.72
C GLN A 8 -14.43 10.78 -3.61
N ASP A 9 -14.66 9.50 -3.86
CA ASP A 9 -15.20 8.55 -2.87
C ASP A 9 -14.23 8.23 -1.72
N ARG A 10 -12.96 8.64 -1.82
CA ARG A 10 -11.94 8.47 -0.78
C ARG A 10 -11.72 9.73 0.06
N ILE A 11 -12.27 10.88 -0.33
CA ILE A 11 -12.16 12.14 0.42
C ILE A 11 -12.73 11.97 1.83
N GLY A 12 -13.89 11.31 1.97
CA GLY A 12 -14.48 11.05 3.28
C GLY A 12 -13.59 10.22 4.21
N ALA A 13 -12.87 9.24 3.67
CA ALA A 13 -11.93 8.42 4.44
C ALA A 13 -10.69 9.22 4.89
N LEU A 14 -10.23 10.17 4.07
CA LEU A 14 -9.12 11.07 4.40
C LEU A 14 -9.51 12.08 5.48
N ILE A 15 -10.73 12.63 5.41
CA ILE A 15 -11.21 13.64 6.37
C ILE A 15 -11.60 12.97 7.71
N GLY A 16 -12.34 11.86 7.67
CA GLY A 16 -12.89 11.21 8.86
C GLY A 16 -14.11 11.95 9.45
N GLU A 17 -14.76 11.35 10.46
CA GLU A 17 -15.92 11.98 11.08
C GLU A 17 -15.49 13.28 11.79
N GLY A 18 -16.10 14.40 11.42
CA GLY A 18 -15.75 15.71 11.97
C GLY A 18 -14.29 16.15 11.75
N GLY A 19 -13.57 15.54 10.81
CA GLY A 19 -12.16 15.82 10.54
C GLY A 19 -11.15 15.06 11.41
N GLU A 20 -11.58 14.00 12.12
CA GLU A 20 -10.72 13.25 13.04
C GLU A 20 -9.49 12.63 12.35
N THR A 21 -9.68 11.98 11.20
CA THR A 21 -8.59 11.32 10.46
C THR A 21 -7.59 12.33 9.96
N MET A 22 -8.06 13.42 9.36
CA MET A 22 -7.20 14.50 8.87
C MET A 22 -6.32 15.04 9.99
N ARG A 23 -6.91 15.35 11.15
CA ARG A 23 -6.16 15.83 12.32
C ARG A 23 -5.14 14.82 12.82
N GLU A 24 -5.49 13.54 12.87
CA GLU A 24 -4.53 12.49 13.26
C GLU A 24 -3.34 12.42 12.30
N ILE A 25 -3.58 12.52 10.98
CA ILE A 25 -2.50 12.54 9.98
C ILE A 25 -1.64 13.79 10.15
N GLU A 26 -2.25 14.97 10.30
CA GLU A 26 -1.53 16.23 10.51
C GLU A 26 -0.63 16.15 11.75
N ASP A 27 -1.16 15.65 12.87
CA ASP A 27 -0.45 15.54 14.14
C ASP A 27 0.68 14.50 14.08
N ARG A 28 0.42 13.29 13.55
CA ARG A 28 1.39 12.18 13.57
C ARG A 28 2.46 12.32 12.48
N ALA A 29 2.10 12.82 11.30
CA ALA A 29 3.04 12.99 10.21
C ALA A 29 3.72 14.38 10.20
N GLU A 30 3.35 15.26 11.14
CA GLU A 30 3.84 16.63 11.26
C GLU A 30 3.67 17.43 9.95
N VAL A 31 2.47 17.30 9.36
CA VAL A 31 2.07 17.97 8.13
C VAL A 31 0.80 18.80 8.33
N ARG A 32 0.53 19.68 7.38
CA ARG A 32 -0.76 20.34 7.19
C ARG A 32 -1.37 19.87 5.89
N LEU A 33 -2.68 19.60 5.91
CA LEU A 33 -3.46 19.16 4.76
C LEU A 33 -4.45 20.24 4.35
N ASP A 34 -4.38 20.67 3.10
CA ASP A 34 -5.46 21.47 2.47
C ASP A 34 -6.18 20.60 1.43
N ILE A 35 -7.44 20.29 1.70
CA ILE A 35 -8.24 19.31 0.96
C ILE A 35 -9.34 20.04 0.18
N ASP A 36 -9.19 20.10 -1.13
CA ASP A 36 -10.26 20.49 -2.03
C ASP A 36 -11.22 19.31 -2.23
N SER A 37 -12.36 19.39 -1.54
CA SER A 37 -13.38 18.34 -1.56
C SER A 37 -14.12 18.22 -2.90
N GLU A 38 -14.06 19.23 -3.77
CA GLU A 38 -14.69 19.18 -5.10
C GLU A 38 -13.77 18.46 -6.09
N SER A 39 -12.48 18.81 -6.10
CA SER A 39 -11.52 18.27 -7.08
C SER A 39 -10.79 17.00 -6.61
N GLY A 40 -10.80 16.72 -5.31
CA GLY A 40 -10.00 15.66 -4.68
C GLY A 40 -8.49 15.99 -4.64
N SER A 41 -8.13 17.26 -4.84
CA SER A 41 -6.76 17.73 -4.71
C SER A 41 -6.43 17.95 -3.24
N VAL A 42 -5.27 17.47 -2.81
CA VAL A 42 -4.75 17.60 -1.46
C VAL A 42 -3.37 18.23 -1.53
N GLU A 43 -3.20 19.38 -0.89
CA GLU A 43 -1.88 19.97 -0.66
C GLU A 43 -1.34 19.47 0.68
N VAL A 44 -0.10 19.00 0.66
CA VAL A 44 0.61 18.49 1.83
C VAL A 44 1.83 19.38 2.08
N GLU A 45 1.82 20.06 3.22
CA GLU A 45 2.90 20.93 3.68
C GLU A 45 3.50 20.37 4.97
N SER A 46 4.81 20.07 4.97
CA SER A 46 5.50 19.69 6.20
C SER A 46 5.64 20.90 7.13
N VAL A 47 5.19 20.77 8.37
CA VAL A 47 5.21 21.86 9.37
C VAL A 47 6.10 21.57 10.58
N GLY A 48 6.58 20.33 10.73
CA GLY A 48 7.53 19.92 11.76
C GLY A 48 8.81 19.30 11.18
N ASP A 49 9.17 18.13 11.69
CA ASP A 49 10.32 17.34 11.25
C ASP A 49 10.19 16.99 9.75
N PRO A 50 11.14 17.45 8.92
CA PRO A 50 11.06 17.20 7.49
C PRO A 50 11.10 15.71 7.12
N ILE A 51 11.77 14.85 7.91
CA ILE A 51 11.90 13.42 7.59
C ILE A 51 10.57 12.72 7.78
N THR A 52 9.90 12.97 8.90
CA THR A 52 8.55 12.47 9.21
C THR A 52 7.55 12.99 8.18
N GLY A 53 7.63 14.28 7.87
CA GLY A 53 6.78 14.93 6.88
C GLY A 53 6.91 14.38 5.45
N LEU A 54 8.00 13.68 5.10
CA LEU A 54 8.14 13.01 3.79
C LEU A 54 7.14 11.87 3.59
N LYS A 55 6.63 11.26 4.67
CA LYS A 55 5.64 10.17 4.60
C LYS A 55 4.21 10.70 4.37
N GLY A 56 3.92 11.95 4.71
CA GLY A 56 2.58 12.55 4.60
C GLY A 56 1.92 12.36 3.21
N PRO A 57 2.60 12.70 2.10
CA PRO A 57 2.07 12.48 0.75
C PRO A 57 1.74 11.02 0.45
N ASP A 58 2.56 10.08 0.93
CA ASP A 58 2.34 8.64 0.75
C ASP A 58 1.15 8.14 1.59
N ILE A 59 0.96 8.65 2.81
CA ILE A 59 -0.22 8.37 3.65
C ILE A 59 -1.50 8.80 2.93
N VAL A 60 -1.53 10.05 2.43
CA VAL A 60 -2.68 10.58 1.67
C VAL A 60 -2.95 9.74 0.43
N LYS A 61 -1.89 9.39 -0.31
CA LYS A 61 -2.00 8.58 -1.51
C LYS A 61 -2.47 7.17 -1.20
N ALA A 62 -1.99 6.53 -0.13
CA ALA A 62 -2.42 5.21 0.31
C ALA A 62 -3.92 5.20 0.65
N ILE A 63 -4.42 6.17 1.40
CA ILE A 63 -5.86 6.31 1.69
C ILE A 63 -6.65 6.48 0.38
N GLY A 64 -6.13 7.30 -0.55
CA GLY A 64 -6.68 7.45 -1.90
C GLY A 64 -6.65 6.16 -2.74
N ARG A 65 -5.77 5.21 -2.41
CA ARG A 65 -5.69 3.86 -3.01
C ARG A 65 -6.39 2.79 -2.19
N GLY A 66 -7.29 3.19 -1.29
CA GLY A 66 -8.23 2.29 -0.64
C GLY A 66 -7.81 1.79 0.74
N PHE A 67 -6.59 2.08 1.21
CA PHE A 67 -6.20 1.76 2.58
C PHE A 67 -7.08 2.51 3.58
N ASN A 68 -7.45 1.86 4.70
CA ASN A 68 -7.98 2.55 5.87
C ASN A 68 -6.89 3.44 6.49
N PRO A 69 -7.28 4.47 7.25
CA PRO A 69 -6.31 5.40 7.83
C PRO A 69 -5.29 4.74 8.76
N GLU A 70 -5.69 3.76 9.57
CA GLU A 70 -4.79 3.05 10.47
C GLU A 70 -3.65 2.35 9.71
N ASP A 71 -3.97 1.62 8.64
CA ASP A 71 -2.98 0.94 7.79
C ASP A 71 -2.06 1.95 7.08
N ALA A 72 -2.61 3.08 6.64
CA ALA A 72 -1.82 4.13 6.00
C ALA A 72 -0.83 4.79 6.99
N LEU A 73 -1.26 5.00 8.24
CA LEU A 73 -0.43 5.58 9.29
C LEU A 73 0.70 4.66 9.76
N ALA A 74 0.63 3.35 9.47
CA ALA A 74 1.72 2.41 9.72
C ALA A 74 3.01 2.77 8.96
N LEU A 75 2.95 3.64 7.94
CA LEU A 75 4.12 4.23 7.29
C LEU A 75 5.01 5.05 8.22
N LEU A 76 4.50 5.44 9.39
CA LEU A 76 5.22 6.18 10.43
C LEU A 76 5.83 5.27 11.50
N ASP A 77 5.50 3.98 11.51
CA ASP A 77 5.91 3.07 12.60
C ASP A 77 7.41 2.73 12.56
N ASP A 78 8.00 2.72 11.36
CA ASP A 78 9.43 2.49 11.14
C ASP A 78 9.92 3.25 9.89
N GLU A 79 11.16 3.74 9.92
CA GLU A 79 11.75 4.53 8.82
C GLU A 79 11.75 3.77 7.48
N MET A 80 11.91 2.45 7.54
CA MET A 80 11.95 1.55 6.38
C MET A 80 10.56 1.19 5.85
N MET A 81 9.47 1.60 6.50
CA MET A 81 8.12 1.37 5.97
C MET A 81 7.91 2.14 4.69
N MET A 82 7.38 1.47 3.67
CA MET A 82 7.21 2.02 2.34
C MET A 82 5.80 1.78 1.84
N PHE A 83 5.31 2.74 1.04
CA PHE A 83 4.10 2.58 0.26
C PHE A 83 4.47 2.43 -1.21
N ASP A 84 3.87 1.44 -1.86
CA ASP A 84 4.12 1.18 -3.27
C ASP A 84 2.83 0.82 -4.02
N VAL A 85 2.84 1.01 -5.34
CA VAL A 85 1.67 0.83 -6.20
C VAL A 85 2.05 0.07 -7.46
N VAL A 86 1.26 -0.96 -7.76
CA VAL A 86 1.25 -1.66 -9.05
C VAL A 86 0.03 -1.20 -9.84
N ASP A 87 0.26 -0.67 -11.04
CA ASP A 87 -0.80 -0.25 -11.97
C ASP A 87 -1.24 -1.43 -12.84
N ILE A 88 -2.46 -1.90 -12.58
CA ILE A 88 -3.06 -3.05 -13.28
C ILE A 88 -3.48 -2.64 -14.69
N ASP A 89 -3.91 -1.39 -14.88
CA ASP A 89 -4.37 -0.89 -16.18
C ASP A 89 -3.19 -0.73 -17.14
N ALA A 90 -2.05 -0.24 -16.64
CA ALA A 90 -0.81 -0.18 -17.42
C ALA A 90 -0.32 -1.55 -17.89
N ALA A 91 -0.61 -2.62 -17.13
CA ALA A 91 -0.31 -4.01 -17.49
C ALA A 91 -1.39 -4.66 -18.38
N SER A 92 -2.47 -3.95 -18.69
CA SER A 92 -3.64 -4.49 -19.39
C SER A 92 -3.79 -3.94 -20.80
N ARG A 93 -4.14 -4.80 -21.75
CA ARG A 93 -4.28 -4.42 -23.17
C ARG A 93 -5.63 -3.81 -23.52
N ASN A 94 -6.67 -4.13 -22.76
CA ASN A 94 -8.05 -3.70 -22.94
C ASN A 94 -8.88 -4.01 -21.68
N GLN A 95 -10.14 -3.58 -21.65
CA GLN A 95 -11.02 -3.75 -20.49
C GLN A 95 -11.25 -5.22 -20.07
N ASN A 96 -11.32 -6.15 -21.03
CA ASN A 96 -11.49 -7.58 -20.72
C ASN A 96 -10.20 -8.15 -20.10
N ASP A 97 -9.05 -7.68 -20.59
CA ASP A 97 -7.74 -8.00 -20.04
C ASP A 97 -7.62 -7.49 -18.60
N PHE A 98 -7.95 -6.21 -18.38
CA PHE A 98 -7.98 -5.59 -17.06
C PHE A 98 -8.84 -6.36 -16.06
N THR A 99 -10.07 -6.70 -16.46
CA THR A 99 -11.00 -7.45 -15.60
C THR A 99 -10.42 -8.82 -15.23
N ARG A 100 -9.79 -9.49 -16.20
CA ARG A 100 -9.13 -10.79 -15.97
C ARG A 100 -7.92 -10.65 -15.04
N GLN A 101 -7.04 -9.68 -15.28
CA GLN A 101 -5.83 -9.44 -14.49
C GLN A 101 -6.16 -9.07 -13.05
N LYS A 102 -7.08 -8.12 -12.85
CA LYS A 102 -7.61 -7.77 -11.54
C LYS A 102 -8.21 -9.00 -10.83
N GLY A 103 -8.97 -9.82 -11.54
CA GLY A 103 -9.51 -11.08 -11.02
C GLY A 103 -8.43 -12.07 -10.56
N ARG A 104 -7.28 -12.14 -11.25
CA ARG A 104 -6.15 -12.99 -10.86
C ARG A 104 -5.48 -12.51 -9.57
N LEU A 105 -5.27 -11.20 -9.43
CA LEU A 105 -4.70 -10.59 -8.23
C LEU A 105 -5.61 -10.75 -7.01
N ILE A 106 -6.93 -10.61 -7.19
CA ILE A 106 -7.91 -10.84 -6.11
C ILE A 106 -7.97 -12.34 -5.77
N GLY A 107 -8.06 -13.20 -6.78
CA GLY A 107 -8.30 -14.63 -6.58
C GLY A 107 -9.76 -14.94 -6.22
N GLU A 108 -10.08 -16.22 -6.14
CA GLU A 108 -11.41 -16.66 -5.71
C GLU A 108 -11.68 -16.21 -4.28
N GLY A 109 -12.77 -15.47 -4.06
CA GLY A 109 -13.14 -14.94 -2.75
C GLY A 109 -12.15 -13.95 -2.14
N GLY A 110 -11.14 -13.46 -2.87
CA GLY A 110 -10.07 -12.62 -2.32
C GLY A 110 -8.82 -13.37 -1.85
N ARG A 111 -8.78 -14.70 -2.02
CA ARG A 111 -7.75 -15.56 -1.41
C ARG A 111 -6.33 -15.24 -1.86
N THR A 112 -6.11 -14.84 -3.11
CA THR A 112 -4.76 -14.54 -3.61
C THR A 112 -4.18 -13.32 -2.91
N ARG A 113 -4.98 -12.25 -2.81
CA ARG A 113 -4.61 -11.02 -2.11
C ARG A 113 -4.37 -11.29 -0.62
N GLU A 114 -5.25 -12.05 0.03
CA GLU A 114 -5.07 -12.46 1.43
C GLU A 114 -3.77 -13.25 1.64
N LEU A 115 -3.44 -14.17 0.74
CA LEU A 115 -2.18 -14.92 0.81
C LEU A 115 -0.95 -14.03 0.68
N MET A 116 -1.00 -12.98 -0.16
CA MET A 116 0.08 -12.00 -0.24
C MET A 116 0.29 -11.34 1.12
N GLU A 117 -0.78 -10.91 1.79
CA GLU A 117 -0.70 -10.31 3.14
C GLU A 117 -0.19 -11.32 4.19
N GLU A 118 -0.83 -12.49 4.28
CA GLU A 118 -0.52 -13.52 5.27
C GLU A 118 0.95 -13.98 5.19
N LEU A 119 1.49 -14.15 3.98
CA LEU A 119 2.82 -14.71 3.77
C LEU A 119 3.92 -13.65 3.78
N THR A 120 3.64 -12.39 3.43
CA THR A 120 4.66 -11.34 3.44
C THR A 120 4.62 -10.48 4.71
N GLY A 121 3.47 -10.39 5.37
CA GLY A 121 3.23 -9.45 6.46
C GLY A 121 3.07 -7.99 6.00
N ALA A 122 2.98 -7.73 4.69
CA ALA A 122 2.58 -6.42 4.18
C ALA A 122 1.05 -6.28 4.18
N SER A 123 0.56 -5.05 4.25
CA SER A 123 -0.85 -4.73 3.96
C SER A 123 -1.04 -4.57 2.45
N VAL A 124 -2.07 -5.21 1.87
CA VAL A 124 -2.28 -5.23 0.41
C VAL A 124 -3.73 -4.92 0.06
N VAL A 125 -3.93 -3.81 -0.64
CA VAL A 125 -5.26 -3.35 -1.05
C VAL A 125 -5.36 -3.27 -2.56
N ILE A 126 -6.46 -3.77 -3.12
CA ILE A 126 -6.78 -3.60 -4.54
C ILE A 126 -7.96 -2.64 -4.66
N TYR A 127 -7.71 -1.46 -5.23
CA TYR A 127 -8.72 -0.40 -5.39
C TYR A 127 -8.61 0.22 -6.78
N GLY A 128 -9.76 0.40 -7.44
CA GLY A 128 -9.80 0.91 -8.81
C GLY A 128 -8.96 0.07 -9.76
N SER A 129 -7.95 0.68 -10.37
CA SER A 129 -6.98 0.06 -11.28
C SER A 129 -5.63 -0.28 -10.63
N THR A 130 -5.52 -0.20 -9.32
CA THR A 130 -4.24 -0.34 -8.62
C THR A 130 -4.26 -1.39 -7.53
N LEU A 131 -3.12 -2.06 -7.36
CA LEU A 131 -2.78 -2.81 -6.16
C LEU A 131 -1.78 -1.98 -5.37
N GLY A 132 -2.16 -1.55 -4.17
CA GLY A 132 -1.30 -0.82 -3.24
C GLY A 132 -0.72 -1.75 -2.18
N ILE A 133 0.49 -1.43 -1.72
CA ILE A 133 1.27 -2.26 -0.79
C ILE A 133 1.86 -1.35 0.28
N ILE A 134 1.72 -1.70 1.55
CA ILE A 134 2.41 -1.06 2.67
C ILE A 134 3.22 -2.12 3.43
N GLY A 135 4.51 -1.88 3.62
CA GLY A 135 5.39 -2.76 4.38
C GLY A 135 6.86 -2.34 4.28
N GLY A 136 7.74 -3.12 4.90
CA GLY A 136 9.18 -2.97 4.73
C GLY A 136 9.66 -3.45 3.35
N PRO A 137 10.93 -3.16 2.98
CA PRO A 137 11.42 -3.36 1.61
C PRO A 137 11.26 -4.80 1.10
N GLU A 138 11.64 -5.80 1.90
CA GLU A 138 11.54 -7.21 1.49
C GLU A 138 10.08 -7.67 1.32
N GLN A 139 9.16 -7.11 2.10
CA GLN A 139 7.73 -7.44 2.04
C GLN A 139 7.11 -6.83 0.79
N VAL A 140 7.40 -5.55 0.54
CA VAL A 140 6.94 -4.82 -0.66
C VAL A 140 7.45 -5.49 -1.93
N ASP A 141 8.74 -5.82 -1.99
CA ASP A 141 9.35 -6.52 -3.14
C ASP A 141 8.68 -7.88 -3.41
N ALA A 142 8.41 -8.66 -2.35
CA ALA A 142 7.76 -9.96 -2.50
C ALA A 142 6.33 -9.83 -3.03
N VAL A 143 5.53 -8.87 -2.55
CA VAL A 143 4.17 -8.65 -3.06
C VAL A 143 4.20 -8.14 -4.50
N ARG A 144 5.12 -7.21 -4.83
CA ARG A 144 5.30 -6.68 -6.19
C ARG A 144 5.64 -7.79 -7.18
N GLU A 145 6.63 -8.63 -6.87
CA GLU A 145 7.04 -9.73 -7.74
C GLU A 145 5.88 -10.74 -7.91
N ALA A 146 5.16 -11.07 -6.84
CA ALA A 146 3.99 -11.94 -6.92
C ALA A 146 2.87 -11.35 -7.79
N ALA A 147 2.63 -10.04 -7.70
CA ALA A 147 1.66 -9.35 -8.53
C ALA A 147 2.08 -9.35 -10.01
N GLU A 148 3.35 -9.03 -10.30
CA GLU A 148 3.92 -9.03 -11.65
C GLU A 148 3.84 -10.44 -12.28
N MET A 149 4.20 -11.49 -11.55
CA MET A 149 4.02 -12.88 -12.00
C MET A 149 2.57 -13.17 -12.43
N LEU A 150 1.57 -12.74 -11.64
CA LEU A 150 0.17 -12.95 -11.97
C LEU A 150 -0.26 -12.17 -13.21
N LEU A 151 0.19 -10.92 -13.34
CA LEU A 151 -0.06 -10.03 -14.47
C LEU A 151 0.56 -10.56 -15.77
N GLU A 152 1.74 -11.19 -15.68
CA GLU A 152 2.41 -11.87 -16.80
C GLU A 152 1.80 -13.24 -17.14
N GLY A 153 0.86 -13.72 -16.33
CA GLY A 153 0.09 -14.93 -16.61
C GLY A 153 0.60 -16.19 -15.92
N ALA A 154 1.54 -16.09 -14.98
CA ALA A 154 2.02 -17.24 -14.21
C ALA A 154 0.86 -17.93 -13.46
N PRO A 155 0.79 -19.27 -13.42
CA PRO A 155 -0.25 -19.97 -12.66
C PRO A 155 -0.22 -19.59 -11.17
N HIS A 156 -1.40 -19.47 -10.54
CA HIS A 156 -1.52 -19.16 -9.11
C HIS A 156 -0.68 -20.08 -8.22
N GLY A 157 -0.66 -21.38 -8.50
CA GLY A 157 0.16 -22.33 -7.73
C GLY A 157 1.67 -22.04 -7.75
N SER A 158 2.18 -21.50 -8.86
CA SER A 158 3.59 -21.05 -8.95
C SER A 158 3.84 -19.82 -8.09
N VAL A 159 2.88 -18.89 -8.05
CA VAL A 159 2.94 -17.65 -7.26
C VAL A 159 2.82 -17.96 -5.77
N TYR A 160 1.94 -18.89 -5.38
CA TYR A 160 1.82 -19.34 -3.99
C TYR A 160 3.11 -20.01 -3.51
N SER A 161 3.68 -20.92 -4.31
CA SER A 161 4.99 -21.52 -4.03
C SER A 161 6.10 -20.46 -3.89
N PHE A 162 6.03 -19.37 -4.66
CA PHE A 162 6.97 -18.26 -4.55
C PHE A 162 6.80 -17.51 -3.23
N LEU A 163 5.58 -17.11 -2.88
CA LEU A 163 5.27 -16.42 -1.62
C LEU A 163 5.69 -17.26 -0.40
N GLU A 164 5.44 -18.58 -0.42
CA GLU A 164 5.88 -19.48 0.66
C GLU A 164 7.40 -19.53 0.81
N ARG A 165 8.17 -19.52 -0.28
CA ARG A 165 9.63 -19.45 -0.21
C ARG A 165 10.08 -18.12 0.39
N LYS A 166 9.53 -17.00 -0.08
CA LYS A 166 9.83 -15.66 0.45
C LYS A 166 9.49 -15.54 1.94
N HIS A 167 8.37 -16.09 2.37
CA HIS A 167 7.99 -16.16 3.77
C HIS A 167 9.05 -16.86 4.63
N ASN A 168 9.56 -18.00 4.16
CA ASN A 168 10.60 -18.75 4.87
C ASN A 168 11.94 -17.99 4.91
N GLU A 169 12.31 -17.31 3.82
CA GLU A 169 13.51 -16.47 3.74
C GLU A 169 13.44 -15.31 4.76
N MET A 170 12.33 -14.58 4.80
CA MET A 170 12.11 -13.46 5.74
C MET A 170 12.15 -13.92 7.20
N LYS A 171 11.51 -15.06 7.51
CA LYS A 171 11.57 -15.65 8.87
C LYS A 171 12.97 -16.01 9.31
N GLN A 172 13.77 -16.61 8.43
CA GLN A 172 15.16 -16.97 8.77
C GLN A 172 16.04 -15.75 9.01
N LYS A 173 15.89 -14.69 8.21
CA LYS A 173 16.62 -13.44 8.41
C LYS A 173 16.28 -12.77 9.74
N GLY A 174 15.00 -12.70 10.09
CA GLY A 174 14.55 -12.16 11.38
C GLY A 174 15.16 -12.92 12.57
N LEU A 175 15.16 -14.26 12.53
CA LEU A 175 15.78 -15.10 13.56
C LEU A 175 17.29 -14.87 13.68
N ASN A 176 17.99 -14.74 12.55
CA ASN A 176 19.42 -14.48 12.56
C ASN A 176 19.75 -13.11 13.17
N TYR A 177 18.97 -12.06 12.87
CA TYR A 177 19.20 -10.73 13.43
C TYR A 177 19.11 -10.71 14.97
N HIS A 178 18.19 -11.48 15.54
CA HIS A 178 18.03 -11.62 16.99
C HIS A 178 19.16 -12.43 17.67
N GLN A 179 19.89 -13.29 16.96
CA GLN A 179 20.98 -14.08 17.54
C GLN A 179 22.29 -13.29 17.73
N PHE A 180 22.45 -12.13 17.06
CA PHE A 180 23.69 -11.34 17.12
C PHE A 180 23.59 -10.08 18.00
N HIS A 181 22.44 -9.82 18.62
CA HIS A 181 22.23 -8.71 19.58
C HIS A 181 22.06 -9.22 21.03
N GLY A 182 22.96 -10.12 21.46
CA GLY A 182 23.06 -10.62 22.83
C GLY A 182 24.40 -10.27 23.46
#